data_AF-A0A661X458-F1
#
_entry.id   AF-A0A661X458-F1
#
_cell.length_a   1.000
_cell.length_b   1.000
_cell.length_c   1.000
_cell.angle_alpha   90.00
_cell.angle_beta   90.00
_cell.angle_gamma   90.00
#
_symmetry.space_group_name_H-M   'P 1'
#
loop_
_entity.id
_entity.type
_entity.pdbx_description
1 polymer ?
#
loop_
_entity_poly.entity_id
_entity_poly.type
_entity_poly.pdbx_seq_one_letter_code
_entity_poly.pdbx_strand_id
1 'polypeptide(L)'
;MIRTVIYVILFILAIIFLFQNGSQPVTLTFLKWSTPEPIPVGFIFIGALLFGAIVVWLWHLPQIIFLKGKTRSMNRRITKLVEDIKRKENELEALKKEKEELESKLREFEEKIKLVEEKKPGKIEEPEEKKEGEEREVVEEKEKKEKKRGFFGFFKGRRDEEGSN
;
A
#
# COMPACT_ATOMS: atom_id res chain seq x y z
N MET A 1 27.87 -22.91 -1.67
CA MET A 1 28.61 -23.98 -2.37
C MET A 1 29.10 -25.09 -1.44
N ILE A 2 29.71 -24.80 -0.28
CA ILE A 2 30.19 -25.89 0.61
C ILE A 2 29.08 -26.85 1.07
N ARG A 3 27.89 -26.33 1.40
CA ARG A 3 26.73 -27.16 1.83
C ARG A 3 26.29 -28.15 0.76
N THR A 4 26.19 -27.70 -0.50
CA THR A 4 25.79 -28.56 -1.62
C THR A 4 26.84 -29.62 -1.91
N VAL A 5 28.13 -29.28 -1.81
CA VAL A 5 29.23 -30.25 -1.95
C VAL A 5 29.15 -31.32 -0.86
N ILE A 6 28.89 -30.93 0.40
CA ILE A 6 28.72 -31.87 1.51
C ILE A 6 27.54 -32.83 1.25
N TYR A 7 26.38 -32.32 0.80
CA TYR A 7 25.24 -33.17 0.49
C TYR A 7 25.52 -34.16 -0.64
N VAL A 8 26.24 -33.74 -1.68
CA VAL A 8 26.63 -34.62 -2.79
C VAL A 8 27.56 -35.73 -2.30
N ILE A 9 28.56 -35.40 -1.47
CA ILE A 9 29.47 -36.41 -0.90
C ILE A 9 28.69 -37.40 -0.02
N LEU A 10 27.81 -36.92 0.86
CA LEU A 10 26.97 -37.79 1.70
C LEU A 10 26.04 -38.67 0.86
N PHE A 11 25.50 -38.15 -0.23
CA PHE A 11 24.65 -38.91 -1.13
C PHE A 11 25.41 -40.03 -1.84
N ILE A 12 26.63 -39.75 -2.32
CA ILE A 12 27.50 -40.77 -2.92
C ILE A 12 27.84 -41.85 -1.89
N LEU A 13 28.21 -41.46 -0.66
CA LEU A 13 28.49 -42.42 0.41
C LEU A 13 27.26 -43.28 0.74
N ALA A 14 26.07 -42.70 0.76
CA ALA A 14 24.82 -43.43 0.97
C ALA A 14 24.55 -44.47 -0.13
N ILE A 15 24.82 -44.13 -1.40
CA ILE A 15 24.70 -45.07 -2.52
C ILE A 15 25.70 -46.23 -2.38
N ILE A 16 26.97 -45.92 -2.05
CA ILE A 16 28.00 -46.94 -1.86
C ILE A 16 27.61 -47.88 -0.71
N PHE A 17 27.14 -47.32 0.41
CA PHE A 17 26.65 -48.09 1.55
C PHE A 17 25.52 -49.04 1.15
N LEU A 18 24.53 -48.53 0.40
CA LEU A 18 23.40 -49.32 -0.07
C LEU A 18 23.84 -50.44 -1.02
N PHE A 19 24.79 -50.18 -1.91
CA PHE A 19 25.29 -51.19 -2.82
C PHE A 19 26.08 -52.30 -2.11
N GLN A 20 26.92 -51.93 -1.13
CA GLN A 20 27.76 -52.88 -0.40
C GLN A 20 27.00 -53.69 0.66
N ASN A 21 26.03 -53.07 1.33
CA ASN A 21 25.38 -53.66 2.52
C ASN A 21 23.87 -53.86 2.34
N GLY A 22 23.28 -53.45 1.22
CA GLY A 22 21.83 -53.42 1.04
C GLY A 22 21.14 -54.79 1.15
N SER A 23 21.83 -55.87 0.77
CA SER A 23 21.33 -57.24 0.84
C SER A 23 21.61 -57.94 2.17
N GLN A 24 22.34 -57.32 3.10
CA GLN A 24 22.66 -57.95 4.37
C GLN A 24 21.38 -58.05 5.23
N PRO A 25 21.03 -59.25 5.72
CA PRO A 25 19.84 -59.42 6.56
C PRO A 25 20.09 -58.84 7.95
N VAL A 26 19.18 -58.00 8.43
CA VAL A 26 19.23 -57.44 9.78
C VAL A 26 17.90 -57.61 10.49
N THR A 27 17.97 -57.75 11.81
CA THR A 27 16.79 -57.81 12.68
C THR A 27 16.69 -56.49 13.43
N LEU A 28 15.55 -55.80 13.28
CA LEU A 28 15.28 -54.60 14.06
C LEU A 28 14.68 -55.02 15.40
N THR A 29 15.27 -54.51 16.48
CA THR A 29 14.73 -54.70 17.83
C THR A 29 14.39 -53.35 18.42
N PHE A 30 13.13 -53.17 18.80
CA PHE A 30 12.60 -51.95 19.39
C PHE A 30 11.81 -52.25 20.66
N LEU A 31 12.36 -51.88 21.81
CA LEU A 31 11.86 -52.22 23.14
C LEU A 31 11.64 -53.74 23.32
N LYS A 32 10.40 -54.22 23.18
CA LYS A 32 10.00 -55.64 23.31
C LYS A 32 9.55 -56.25 21.99
N TRP A 33 9.62 -55.49 20.90
CA TRP A 33 9.22 -55.92 19.58
C TRP A 33 10.45 -56.16 18.72
N SER A 34 10.46 -57.27 18.00
CA SER A 34 11.49 -57.59 17.01
C SER A 34 10.81 -57.97 15.70
N THR A 35 11.47 -57.68 14.58
CA THR A 35 10.99 -58.12 13.27
C THR A 35 10.97 -59.65 13.19
N PRO A 36 9.84 -60.29 12.81
CA PRO A 36 9.74 -61.75 12.75
C PRO A 36 10.71 -62.40 11.78
N GLU A 37 10.99 -61.72 10.66
CA GLU A 37 11.94 -62.15 9.64
C GLU A 37 13.04 -61.10 9.46
N PRO A 38 14.31 -61.50 9.24
CA PRO A 38 15.38 -60.58 8.92
C PRO A 38 15.09 -59.85 7.61
N ILE A 39 15.13 -58.52 7.66
CA ILE A 39 14.87 -57.65 6.50
C ILE A 39 16.21 -57.17 5.97
N PRO A 40 16.43 -57.16 4.64
CA PRO A 40 17.63 -56.54 4.06
C PRO A 40 17.75 -55.06 4.47
N VAL A 41 18.95 -54.64 4.89
CA VAL A 41 19.25 -53.25 5.31
C VAL A 41 18.80 -52.23 4.29
N GLY A 42 18.87 -52.56 2.99
CA GLY A 42 18.50 -51.66 1.92
C GLY A 42 17.05 -51.18 2.01
N PHE A 43 16.10 -52.05 2.38
CA PHE A 43 14.70 -51.66 2.55
C PHE A 43 14.51 -50.72 3.72
N ILE A 44 15.21 -50.97 4.83
CA ILE A 44 15.17 -50.11 6.02
C ILE A 44 15.72 -48.72 5.67
N PHE A 45 16.85 -48.69 4.96
CA PHE A 45 17.50 -47.45 4.55
C PHE A 45 16.64 -46.62 3.59
N ILE A 46 16.06 -47.25 2.58
CA ILE A 46 15.13 -46.60 1.64
C ILE A 46 13.89 -46.08 2.39
N GLY A 47 13.32 -46.89 3.29
CA GLY A 47 12.21 -46.49 4.13
C GLY A 47 12.52 -45.28 5.01
N ALA A 48 13.71 -45.24 5.63
CA ALA A 48 14.16 -44.12 6.43
C ALA A 48 14.37 -42.84 5.60
N LEU A 49 14.91 -42.96 4.38
CA LEU A 49 15.06 -41.83 3.46
C LEU A 49 13.70 -41.26 3.03
N LEU A 50 12.77 -42.13 2.64
CA LEU A 50 11.40 -41.72 2.28
C LEU A 50 10.70 -41.08 3.46
N PHE A 51 10.80 -41.66 4.65
CA PHE A 51 10.23 -41.10 5.87
C PHE A 51 10.82 -39.72 6.18
N GLY A 52 12.15 -39.57 6.09
CA GLY A 52 12.81 -38.28 6.26
C GLY A 52 12.33 -37.23 5.26
N ALA A 53 12.18 -37.60 3.98
CA ALA A 53 11.65 -36.73 2.95
C ALA A 53 10.20 -36.29 3.25
N ILE A 54 9.34 -37.22 3.70
CA ILE A 54 7.96 -36.93 4.09
C ILE A 54 7.92 -35.97 5.28
N VAL A 55 8.75 -36.19 6.31
CA VAL A 55 8.80 -35.33 7.50
C VAL A 55 9.24 -33.91 7.13
N VAL A 56 10.30 -33.76 6.32
CA VAL A 56 10.76 -32.46 5.85
C VAL A 56 9.68 -31.78 5.01
N TRP A 57 9.02 -32.52 4.11
CA TRP A 57 7.93 -31.98 3.31
C TRP A 57 6.77 -31.49 4.18
N LEU A 58 6.37 -32.29 5.19
CA LEU A 58 5.31 -31.94 6.12
C LEU A 58 5.65 -30.69 6.94
N TRP A 59 6.91 -30.54 7.33
CA TRP A 59 7.42 -29.36 8.03
C TRP A 59 7.30 -28.07 7.21
N HIS A 60 7.37 -28.16 5.87
CA HIS A 60 7.23 -27.00 4.99
C HIS A 60 5.78 -26.59 4.71
N LEU A 61 4.79 -27.45 4.97
CA LEU A 61 3.38 -27.14 4.69
C LEU A 61 2.86 -25.87 5.40
N PRO A 62 3.13 -25.63 6.71
CA PRO A 62 2.69 -24.42 7.38
C PRO A 62 3.29 -23.15 6.78
N GLN A 63 4.56 -23.21 6.35
CA GLN A 63 5.25 -22.08 5.72
C GLN A 63 4.56 -21.73 4.40
N ILE A 64 4.22 -22.72 3.57
CA ILE A 64 3.56 -22.50 2.28
C ILE A 64 2.21 -21.80 2.47
N ILE A 65 1.42 -22.22 3.47
CA ILE A 65 0.12 -21.61 3.77
C ILE A 65 0.28 -20.16 4.22
N PHE A 66 1.23 -19.89 5.12
CA PHE A 66 1.50 -18.54 5.61
C PHE A 66 2.00 -17.61 4.50
N LEU A 67 2.94 -18.09 3.67
CA LEU A 67 3.47 -17.34 2.53
C LEU A 67 2.36 -17.00 1.53
N LYS A 68 1.46 -17.93 1.24
CA LYS A 68 0.31 -17.69 0.35
C LYS A 68 -0.63 -16.60 0.90
N GLY A 69 -0.87 -16.61 2.22
CA GLY A 69 -1.64 -15.55 2.89
C GLY A 69 -0.97 -14.18 2.79
N LYS A 70 0.35 -14.11 3.04
CA LYS A 70 1.12 -12.87 2.94
C LYS A 70 1.13 -12.32 1.52
N THR A 71 1.34 -13.16 0.51
CA THR A 71 1.28 -12.78 -0.91
C THR A 71 -0.10 -12.25 -1.28
N ARG A 72 -1.19 -12.89 -0.82
CA ARG A 72 -2.56 -12.39 -1.07
C ARG A 72 -2.79 -11.01 -0.46
N SER A 73 -2.30 -10.78 0.76
CA SER A 73 -2.38 -9.47 1.42
C SER A 73 -1.57 -8.41 0.68
N MET A 74 -0.35 -8.75 0.24
CA MET A 74 0.48 -7.86 -0.57
C MET A 74 -0.18 -7.51 -1.91
N ASN A 75 -0.75 -8.48 -2.61
CA ASN A 75 -1.47 -8.23 -3.87
C ASN A 75 -2.66 -7.29 -3.67
N ARG A 76 -3.43 -7.46 -2.59
CA ARG A 76 -4.52 -6.53 -2.26
C ARG A 76 -4.03 -5.11 -2.03
N ARG A 77 -2.88 -4.94 -1.36
CA ARG A 77 -2.26 -3.62 -1.15
C ARG A 77 -1.80 -3.01 -2.48
N ILE A 78 -1.20 -3.81 -3.35
CA ILE A 78 -0.80 -3.38 -4.69
C ILE A 78 -2.03 -2.89 -5.47
N THR A 79 -3.12 -3.66 -5.50
CA THR A 79 -4.34 -3.25 -6.21
C THR A 79 -4.89 -1.93 -5.67
N LYS A 80 -4.96 -1.75 -4.35
CA LYS A 80 -5.40 -0.48 -3.75
C LYS A 80 -4.51 0.70 -4.12
N LEU A 81 -3.19 0.51 -4.09
CA LEU A 81 -2.25 1.57 -4.47
C LEU A 81 -2.37 1.92 -5.95
N VAL A 82 -2.61 0.94 -6.82
CA VAL A 82 -2.87 1.18 -8.25
C VAL A 82 -4.16 1.96 -8.46
N GLU A 83 -5.23 1.62 -7.74
CA GLU A 83 -6.49 2.39 -7.77
C GLU A 83 -6.30 3.83 -7.27
N ASP A 84 -5.56 4.03 -6.18
CA ASP A 84 -5.26 5.36 -5.65
C ASP A 84 -4.41 6.20 -6.62
N ILE A 85 -3.42 5.58 -7.30
CA ILE A 85 -2.64 6.25 -8.35
C ILE A 85 -3.58 6.72 -9.46
N LYS A 86 -4.43 5.83 -9.97
CA LYS A 86 -5.38 6.15 -11.05
C LYS A 86 -6.36 7.25 -10.64
N ARG A 87 -6.83 7.25 -9.39
CA ARG A 87 -7.69 8.33 -8.86
C ARG A 87 -6.96 9.67 -8.86
N LYS A 88 -5.72 9.70 -8.36
CA LYS A 88 -4.90 10.92 -8.32
C LYS A 88 -4.54 11.42 -9.72
N GLU A 89 -4.27 10.53 -10.67
CA GLU A 89 -4.04 10.90 -12.07
C GLU A 89 -5.27 11.60 -12.66
N ASN A 90 -6.46 11.05 -12.44
CA ASN A 90 -7.71 11.67 -12.89
C ASN A 90 -7.97 13.04 -12.22
N GLU A 91 -7.72 13.16 -10.92
CA GLU A 91 -7.83 14.44 -10.19
C GLU A 91 -6.85 15.48 -10.78
N LEU A 92 -5.63 15.07 -11.10
CA LEU A 92 -4.61 15.93 -11.70
C LEU A 92 -5.00 16.38 -13.11
N GLU A 93 -5.58 15.49 -13.92
CA GLU A 93 -6.14 15.85 -15.22
C GLU A 93 -7.31 16.84 -15.12
N ALA A 94 -8.22 16.64 -14.16
CA ALA A 94 -9.33 17.56 -13.91
C ALA A 94 -8.83 18.96 -13.51
N LEU A 95 -7.87 19.02 -12.57
CA LEU A 95 -7.23 20.26 -12.14
C LEU A 95 -6.49 20.97 -13.28
N LYS A 96 -5.85 20.23 -14.18
CA LYS A 96 -5.21 20.81 -15.38
C LYS A 96 -6.23 21.46 -16.30
N LYS A 97 -7.37 20.82 -16.56
CA LYS A 97 -8.46 21.39 -17.37
C LYS A 97 -9.04 22.65 -16.74
N GLU A 98 -9.27 22.61 -15.43
CA GLU A 98 -9.76 23.78 -14.69
C GLU A 98 -8.77 24.95 -14.76
N LYS A 99 -7.46 24.68 -14.64
CA LYS A 99 -6.40 25.69 -14.81
C LYS A 99 -6.42 26.30 -16.20
N GLU A 100 -6.54 25.48 -17.26
CA GLU A 100 -6.62 25.96 -18.65
C GLU A 100 -7.87 26.83 -18.88
N GLU A 101 -9.01 26.46 -18.30
CA GLU A 101 -10.25 27.24 -18.38
C GLU A 101 -10.15 28.57 -17.61
N LEU A 102 -9.51 28.58 -16.44
CA LEU A 102 -9.24 29.80 -15.69
C LEU A 102 -8.27 30.72 -16.45
N GLU A 103 -7.21 30.18 -17.06
CA GLU A 103 -6.27 30.95 -17.86
C GLU A 103 -6.93 31.56 -19.11
N SER A 104 -7.84 30.85 -19.77
CA SER A 104 -8.55 31.38 -20.94
C SER A 104 -9.51 32.52 -20.54
N LYS A 105 -10.25 32.36 -19.43
CA LYS A 105 -11.07 33.42 -18.85
C LYS A 105 -10.24 34.65 -18.45
N LEU A 106 -9.05 34.44 -17.89
CA LEU A 106 -8.16 35.52 -17.50
C LEU A 106 -7.72 36.34 -18.72
N ARG A 107 -7.33 35.66 -19.82
CA ARG A 107 -6.98 36.33 -21.09
C ARG A 107 -8.15 37.11 -21.68
N GLU A 108 -9.35 36.55 -21.66
CA GLU A 108 -10.55 37.28 -22.11
C GLU A 108 -10.79 38.55 -21.27
N PHE A 109 -10.61 38.48 -19.95
CA PHE A 109 -10.77 39.65 -19.09
C PHE A 109 -9.66 40.68 -19.35
N GLU A 110 -8.41 40.28 -19.55
CA GLU A 110 -7.31 41.17 -19.91
C GLU A 110 -7.55 41.88 -21.26
N GLU A 111 -8.05 41.16 -22.28
CA GLU A 111 -8.43 41.77 -23.56
C GLU A 111 -9.58 42.76 -23.42
N LYS A 112 -10.61 42.42 -22.63
CA LYS A 112 -11.73 43.33 -22.33
C LYS A 112 -11.25 44.60 -21.62
N ILE A 113 -10.29 44.49 -20.70
CA ILE A 113 -9.69 45.65 -20.02
C ILE A 113 -8.91 46.53 -21.00
N LYS A 114 -8.08 45.96 -21.88
CA LYS A 114 -7.35 46.72 -22.90
C LYS A 114 -8.28 47.48 -23.85
N LEU A 115 -9.38 46.87 -24.27
CA LEU A 115 -10.39 47.52 -25.12
C LEU A 115 -11.14 48.66 -24.40
N VAL A 116 -11.26 48.60 -23.08
CA VAL A 116 -11.84 49.67 -22.25
C VAL A 116 -10.82 50.80 -22.04
N GLU A 117 -9.54 50.48 -21.89
CA GLU A 117 -8.45 51.45 -21.81
C GLU A 117 -8.23 52.19 -23.14
N GLU A 118 -8.32 51.51 -24.29
CA GLU A 118 -8.21 52.15 -25.62
C GLU A 118 -9.43 53.02 -25.99
N LYS A 119 -10.59 52.83 -25.35
CA LYS A 119 -11.81 53.62 -25.61
C LYS A 119 -11.91 54.92 -24.81
N LYS A 120 -10.91 55.30 -24.00
CA LYS A 120 -10.82 56.62 -23.38
C LYS A 120 -9.88 57.54 -24.19
N PRO A 121 -10.39 58.43 -25.07
CA PRO A 121 -9.65 59.63 -25.43
C PRO A 121 -9.77 60.66 -24.30
N GLY A 122 -8.64 61.32 -23.94
CA GLY A 122 -8.65 62.55 -23.15
C GLY A 122 -9.52 63.63 -23.82
N LYS A 123 -10.14 64.60 -23.14
CA LYS A 123 -9.64 65.61 -22.18
C LYS A 123 -10.90 66.31 -21.61
N ILE A 124 -10.92 66.89 -20.40
CA ILE A 124 -10.96 68.36 -20.17
C ILE A 124 -11.11 68.64 -18.66
N GLU A 125 -10.16 69.47 -18.18
CA GLU A 125 -10.21 70.54 -17.14
C GLU A 125 -10.43 70.23 -15.64
N GLU A 126 -9.37 70.53 -14.87
CA GLU A 126 -9.46 71.17 -13.54
C GLU A 126 -10.43 72.36 -13.58
N PRO A 127 -11.23 72.54 -12.50
CA PRO A 127 -10.88 73.66 -11.63
C PRO A 127 -10.84 73.30 -10.15
N GLU A 128 -10.07 74.14 -9.46
CA GLU A 128 -9.67 74.16 -8.06
C GLU A 128 -10.80 74.13 -7.02
N GLU A 129 -10.41 73.60 -5.85
CA GLU A 129 -10.80 73.94 -4.47
C GLU A 129 -12.26 73.78 -4.00
N LYS A 130 -12.46 72.84 -3.06
CA LYS A 130 -12.65 73.19 -1.63
C LYS A 130 -12.66 71.97 -0.70
N LYS A 131 -11.71 72.03 0.26
CA LYS A 131 -11.82 71.77 1.71
C LYS A 131 -12.26 70.40 2.24
N GLU A 132 -11.27 69.80 2.92
CA GLU A 132 -11.30 69.28 4.30
C GLU A 132 -12.48 68.40 4.75
N GLY A 133 -12.13 67.18 5.16
CA GLY A 133 -12.67 66.56 6.37
C GLY A 133 -13.83 65.60 6.17
N GLU A 134 -13.55 64.31 6.19
CA GLU A 134 -14.12 63.34 7.15
C GLU A 134 -13.80 61.90 6.68
N GLU A 135 -12.57 61.49 6.98
CA GLU A 135 -12.32 60.10 7.32
C GLU A 135 -13.10 59.79 8.62
N ARG A 136 -14.13 58.94 8.54
CA ARG A 136 -14.61 58.01 9.59
C ARG A 136 -16.10 57.71 9.36
N GLU A 137 -16.41 56.69 8.54
CA GLU A 137 -17.67 55.91 8.68
C GLU A 137 -17.77 54.72 7.72
N VAL A 138 -16.80 53.80 7.67
CA VAL A 138 -17.04 52.47 7.01
C VAL A 138 -16.37 51.28 7.74
N VAL A 139 -15.63 51.51 8.83
CA VAL A 139 -14.87 50.42 9.48
C VAL A 139 -15.69 49.65 10.55
N GLU A 140 -16.84 50.15 11.00
CA GLU A 140 -17.56 49.53 12.13
C GLU A 140 -18.57 48.41 11.78
N GLU A 141 -18.85 48.10 10.51
CA GLU A 141 -19.88 47.09 10.17
C GLU A 141 -19.35 45.67 9.89
N LYS A 142 -18.04 45.45 9.76
CA LYS A 142 -17.49 44.13 9.41
C LYS A 142 -17.08 43.24 10.60
N GLU A 143 -16.78 43.80 11.77
CA GLU A 143 -16.34 42.98 12.93
C GLU A 143 -17.48 42.21 13.64
N LYS A 144 -18.76 42.57 13.47
CA LYS A 144 -19.87 41.88 14.13
C LYS A 144 -20.34 40.58 13.44
N LYS A 145 -19.95 40.32 12.18
CA LYS A 145 -20.37 39.11 11.44
C LYS A 145 -19.42 37.92 11.59
N GLU A 146 -18.15 38.12 11.92
CA GLU A 146 -17.20 37.00 12.08
C GLU A 146 -17.35 36.25 13.42
N LYS A 147 -17.69 36.93 14.52
CA LYS A 147 -17.84 36.27 15.83
C LYS A 147 -19.07 35.35 15.96
N LYS A 148 -20.09 35.47 15.10
CA LYS A 148 -21.29 34.60 15.15
C LYS A 148 -21.16 33.30 14.33
N ARG A 149 -20.23 33.21 13.37
CA ARG A 149 -20.05 31.99 12.57
C ARG A 149 -19.04 31.00 13.17
N GLY A 150 -18.04 31.47 13.91
CA GLY A 150 -17.05 30.60 14.55
C GLY A 150 -17.59 29.78 15.73
N PHE A 151 -18.64 30.23 16.41
CA PHE A 151 -19.14 29.59 17.63
C PHE A 151 -20.17 28.47 17.39
N PHE A 152 -20.83 28.44 16.23
CA PHE A 152 -21.92 27.49 15.95
C PHE A 152 -21.51 26.22 15.18
N GLY A 153 -20.26 26.14 14.71
CA GLY A 153 -19.74 24.97 13.97
C GLY A 153 -19.09 23.88 14.83
N PHE A 154 -18.75 24.18 16.09
CA PHE A 154 -17.90 23.31 16.91
C PHE A 154 -18.67 22.28 17.76
N PHE A 155 -20.00 22.34 17.84
CA PHE A 155 -20.81 21.47 18.72
C PHE A 155 -21.63 20.38 18.02
N LYS A 156 -21.49 20.17 16.70
CA LYS A 156 -22.33 19.21 15.95
C LYS A 156 -21.69 17.85 15.64
N GLY A 157 -20.57 17.48 16.26
CA GLY A 157 -19.80 16.29 15.89
C GLY A 157 -19.60 15.22 16.96
N ARG A 158 -20.26 15.29 18.12
CA ARG A 158 -19.99 14.35 19.22
C ARG A 158 -21.26 14.01 20.01
N ARG A 159 -22.24 13.39 19.36
CA ARG A 159 -23.31 12.64 20.05
C ARG A 159 -24.09 11.72 19.11
N ASP A 160 -23.40 10.82 18.40
CA ASP A 160 -24.05 9.68 17.71
C ASP A 160 -23.17 8.42 17.90
N GLU A 161 -22.90 8.09 19.16
CA GLU A 161 -22.74 6.69 19.58
C GLU A 161 -23.60 6.53 20.85
N GLU A 162 -24.23 5.36 20.96
CA GLU A 162 -24.99 4.83 22.12
C GLU A 162 -26.51 5.08 22.17
N GLY A 163 -27.27 4.08 21.70
CA GLY A 163 -28.48 3.60 22.39
C GLY A 163 -29.82 3.85 21.70
N SER A 164 -30.37 2.83 21.01
CA SER A 164 -31.79 2.45 21.12
C SER A 164 -32.09 1.18 20.29
N ASN A 165 -32.42 0.11 21.01
CA ASN A 165 -33.00 -1.20 20.64
C ASN A 165 -32.20 -2.16 19.75
#